data_AF-A0A4U1BP34-F1
#
_entry.id   AF-A0A4U1BP34-F1
#
_cell.length_a   1.000
_cell.length_b   1.000
_cell.length_c   1.000
_cell.angle_alpha   90.00
_cell.angle_beta   90.00
_cell.angle_gamma   90.00
#
_symmetry.space_group_name_H-M   'P 1'
#
loop_
_entity.id
_entity.type
_entity.pdbx_description
1 polymer ?
#
loop_
_entity_poly.entity_id
_entity_poly.type
_entity_poly.pdbx_seq_one_letter_code
_entity_poly.pdbx_strand_id
1 'polypeptide(L)'
;MVRAGIIVCLGVLLSFASWGQPQLFQNRYLELFFEPDGYRVMDTFVSKDEVEKLTTTLAQFECREILLRNVRMRDIRPLAMQLKQSNLNFYFVTRHHEIKQIQFY
;
A
#
# COMPACT_ATOMS: atom_id res chain seq x y z
N MET A 1 48.29 -32.45 4.09
CA MET A 1 47.42 -31.75 5.07
C MET A 1 46.75 -30.60 4.35
N VAL A 2 45.45 -30.75 4.07
CA VAL A 2 44.64 -29.79 3.30
C VAL A 2 44.14 -28.72 4.26
N ARG A 3 44.45 -27.44 4.02
CA ARG A 3 43.76 -26.31 4.65
C ARG A 3 42.88 -25.65 3.59
N ALA A 4 41.59 -25.94 3.68
CA ALA A 4 40.54 -25.24 2.96
C ALA A 4 40.42 -23.81 3.53
N GLY A 5 40.70 -22.80 2.71
CA GLY A 5 40.36 -21.41 2.98
C GLY A 5 39.17 -21.03 2.13
N ILE A 6 37.98 -21.00 2.74
CA ILE A 6 36.74 -20.56 2.11
C ILE A 6 36.86 -19.04 1.89
N ILE A 7 36.92 -18.62 0.63
CA ILE A 7 36.74 -17.22 0.26
C ILE A 7 35.23 -17.00 0.19
N VAL A 8 34.70 -16.34 1.22
CA VAL A 8 33.31 -15.88 1.23
C VAL A 8 33.21 -14.71 0.26
N CYS A 9 32.54 -14.95 -0.87
CA CYS A 9 32.09 -13.89 -1.78
C CYS A 9 31.09 -13.01 -1.02
N LEU A 10 31.55 -11.88 -0.48
CA LEU A 10 30.67 -10.87 0.08
C LEU A 10 30.04 -10.10 -1.09
N GLY A 11 28.95 -10.64 -1.63
CA GLY A 11 28.07 -9.95 -2.54
C GLY A 11 27.39 -8.81 -1.80
N VAL A 12 27.97 -7.61 -1.87
CA VAL A 12 27.24 -6.39 -1.56
C VAL A 12 26.29 -6.18 -2.72
N LEU A 13 25.06 -6.67 -2.51
CA LEU A 13 23.88 -6.40 -3.31
C LEU A 13 23.85 -4.91 -3.64
N LEU A 14 24.10 -4.60 -4.90
CA LEU A 14 23.88 -3.29 -5.49
C LEU A 14 22.46 -2.86 -5.09
N SER A 15 22.41 -1.84 -4.24
CA SER A 15 21.18 -1.20 -3.82
C SER A 15 20.45 -0.79 -5.09
N PHE A 16 19.35 -1.48 -5.39
CA PHE A 16 18.44 -1.06 -6.42
C PHE A 16 18.00 0.36 -6.06
N ALA A 17 18.48 1.31 -6.84
CA ALA A 17 17.95 2.65 -6.87
C ALA A 17 16.44 2.52 -7.09
N SER A 18 15.65 2.76 -6.05
CA SER A 18 14.20 2.92 -6.18
C SER A 18 14.00 4.25 -6.89
N TRP A 19 13.88 4.19 -8.21
CA TRP A 19 13.52 5.34 -9.03
C TRP A 19 12.08 5.75 -8.67
N GLY A 20 11.94 6.88 -7.98
CA GLY A 20 10.79 7.77 -8.17
C GLY A 20 9.60 7.64 -7.23
N GLN A 21 9.72 7.08 -6.03
CA GLN A 21 8.70 7.29 -5.01
C GLN A 21 9.15 8.31 -3.96
N PRO A 22 8.33 9.33 -3.63
CA PRO A 22 8.67 10.27 -2.57
C PRO A 22 8.84 9.50 -1.25
N GLN A 23 10.07 9.52 -0.72
CA GLN A 23 10.49 8.90 0.54
C GLN A 23 9.68 9.34 1.78
N LEU A 24 8.82 10.36 1.64
CA LEU A 24 8.10 11.03 2.72
C LEU A 24 7.10 10.14 3.50
N PHE A 25 6.77 8.95 3.00
CA PHE A 25 5.59 8.21 3.47
C PHE A 25 5.84 6.76 3.90
N GLN A 26 7.07 6.28 3.72
CA GLN A 26 7.43 4.92 4.14
C GLN A 26 7.20 4.80 5.65
N ASN A 27 6.38 3.82 6.05
CA ASN A 27 6.04 3.43 7.43
C ASN A 27 4.92 4.20 8.16
N ARG A 28 4.35 5.27 7.57
CA ARG A 28 3.19 5.93 8.19
C ARG A 28 1.85 5.41 7.66
N TYR A 29 1.75 5.27 6.35
CA TYR A 29 0.52 4.87 5.68
C TYR A 29 0.63 3.46 5.14
N LEU A 30 -0.47 2.71 5.20
CA LEU A 30 -0.63 1.49 4.42
C LEU A 30 -1.12 1.86 3.02
N GLU A 31 -0.37 1.47 1.99
CA GLU A 31 -0.72 1.81 0.62
C GLU A 31 -1.76 0.84 0.04
N LEU A 32 -2.85 1.40 -0.47
CA LEU A 32 -3.90 0.67 -1.17
C LEU A 32 -3.94 1.10 -2.64
N PHE A 33 -3.56 0.20 -3.54
CA PHE A 33 -3.55 0.44 -4.97
C PHE A 33 -4.87 0.01 -5.60
N PHE A 34 -5.48 0.91 -6.35
CA PHE A 34 -6.64 0.60 -7.19
C PHE A 34 -6.17 0.00 -8.50
N GLU A 35 -6.63 -1.21 -8.80
CA GLU A 35 -6.34 -1.92 -10.04
C GLU A 35 -7.60 -2.07 -10.89
N PRO A 36 -7.46 -2.39 -12.20
CA PRO A 36 -8.61 -2.59 -13.09
C PRO A 36 -9.62 -3.59 -12.53
N ASP A 37 -9.14 -4.70 -11.96
CA ASP A 37 -9.97 -5.83 -11.53
C ASP A 37 -10.06 -5.99 -10.00
N GLY A 38 -9.40 -5.11 -9.24
CA GLY A 38 -9.23 -5.32 -7.81
C GLY A 38 -8.54 -4.20 -7.06
N TYR A 39 -8.05 -4.57 -5.89
CA TYR A 39 -7.27 -3.75 -5.00
C TYR A 39 -6.02 -4.53 -4.60
N ARG A 40 -4.88 -3.85 -4.56
CA ARG A 40 -3.63 -4.43 -4.05
C ARG A 40 -3.19 -3.70 -2.80
N VAL A 41 -2.87 -4.46 -1.77
CA VAL A 41 -2.27 -3.99 -0.53
C VAL A 41 -1.05 -4.86 -0.23
N MET A 42 0.13 -4.25 -0.20
CA MET A 42 1.40 -4.98 -0.18
C MET A 42 1.44 -6.06 -1.28
N ASP A 43 1.71 -7.32 -0.91
CA ASP A 43 1.76 -8.46 -1.84
C ASP A 43 0.40 -9.18 -2.00
N THR A 44 -0.68 -8.62 -1.44
CA THR A 44 -2.02 -9.22 -1.49
C THR A 44 -2.90 -8.51 -2.52
N PHE A 45 -3.43 -9.29 -3.46
CA PHE A 45 -4.48 -8.84 -4.38
C PHE A 45 -5.86 -9.29 -3.89
N VAL A 46 -6.84 -8.40 -3.97
CA VAL A 46 -8.25 -8.65 -3.63
C VAL A 46 -9.12 -8.23 -4.81
N SER A 47 -9.98 -9.12 -5.30
CA SER A 47 -10.91 -8.81 -6.38
C SER A 47 -11.91 -7.71 -5.96
N LYS A 48 -12.41 -6.93 -6.93
CA LYS A 48 -13.53 -6.00 -6.69
C LYS A 48 -14.81 -6.69 -6.24
N ASP A 49 -14.97 -7.97 -6.54
CA ASP A 49 -16.11 -8.78 -6.08
C ASP A 49 -15.95 -9.25 -4.62
N GLU A 50 -14.76 -9.09 -4.03
CA GLU A 50 -14.41 -9.56 -2.69
C GLU A 50 -14.12 -8.39 -1.72
N VAL A 51 -14.88 -7.28 -1.77
CA VAL A 51 -14.55 -6.11 -0.92
C VAL A 51 -14.58 -6.40 0.58
N GLU A 52 -15.39 -7.34 1.04
CA GLU A 52 -15.38 -7.78 2.44
C GLU A 52 -14.02 -8.37 2.86
N LYS A 53 -13.38 -9.10 1.95
CA LYS A 53 -12.02 -9.63 2.14
C LYS A 53 -11.01 -8.49 2.21
N LEU A 54 -11.19 -7.42 1.43
CA LEU A 54 -10.34 -6.23 1.53
C LEU A 54 -10.41 -5.60 2.93
N THR A 55 -11.61 -5.45 3.49
CA THR A 55 -11.78 -4.94 4.87
C THR A 55 -11.02 -5.80 5.88
N THR A 56 -11.12 -7.12 5.73
CA THR A 56 -10.45 -8.08 6.61
C THR A 56 -8.93 -7.98 6.46
N THR A 57 -8.43 -7.93 5.22
CA THR A 57 -7.01 -7.75 4.92
C THR A 57 -6.49 -6.43 5.51
N LEU A 58 -7.21 -5.32 5.36
CA LEU A 58 -6.81 -4.03 5.94
C LEU A 58 -6.83 -4.06 7.47
N ALA A 59 -7.77 -4.76 8.09
CA ALA A 59 -7.86 -4.91 9.54
C ALA A 59 -6.75 -5.79 10.16
N GLN A 60 -6.08 -6.63 9.35
CA GLN A 60 -4.92 -7.41 9.80
C GLN A 60 -3.70 -6.52 10.06
N PHE A 61 -3.66 -5.32 9.47
CA PHE A 61 -2.61 -4.36 9.71
C PHE A 61 -2.98 -3.46 10.90
N GLU A 62 -2.02 -3.17 11.77
CA GLU A 62 -2.19 -2.21 12.87
C GLU A 62 -2.35 -0.76 12.36
N CYS A 63 -2.11 -0.52 11.07
CA CYS A 63 -2.18 0.79 10.45
C CYS A 63 -3.64 1.20 10.16
N ARG A 64 -4.05 2.34 10.72
CA ARG A 64 -5.37 2.94 10.48
C ARG A 64 -5.35 4.03 9.41
N GLU A 65 -4.18 4.43 8.91
CA GLU A 65 -4.04 5.46 7.89
C GLU A 65 -3.75 4.82 6.52
N ILE A 66 -4.76 4.78 5.64
CA ILE A 66 -4.66 4.15 4.32
C ILE A 66 -4.41 5.21 3.25
N LEU A 67 -3.32 5.08 2.50
CA LEU A 67 -3.01 5.97 1.38
C LEU A 67 -3.45 5.35 0.06
N LEU A 68 -4.45 5.96 -0.57
CA LEU A 68 -4.99 5.51 -1.84
C LEU A 68 -4.04 5.87 -2.99
N ARG A 69 -3.70 4.86 -3.79
CA ARG A 69 -2.85 4.97 -4.98
C ARG A 69 -3.66 4.61 -6.22
N ASN A 70 -3.38 5.29 -7.33
CA ASN A 70 -4.04 5.09 -8.64
C ASN A 70 -5.58 5.24 -8.61
N VAL A 71 -6.09 6.00 -7.64
CA VAL A 71 -7.52 6.14 -7.41
C VAL A 71 -8.14 7.25 -8.27
N ARG A 72 -9.34 7.02 -8.81
CA ARG A 72 -10.18 8.09 -9.37
C ARG A 72 -11.33 8.37 -8.40
N MET A 73 -11.81 9.61 -8.36
CA MET A 73 -12.88 10.03 -7.44
C MET A 73 -14.14 9.15 -7.53
N ARG A 74 -14.48 8.65 -8.71
CA ARG A 74 -15.62 7.76 -8.93
C ARG A 74 -15.49 6.40 -8.22
N ASP A 75 -14.25 5.93 -8.01
CA ASP A 75 -13.96 4.62 -7.41
C ASP A 75 -13.95 4.70 -5.87
N ILE A 76 -13.78 5.91 -5.31
CA ILE A 76 -13.74 6.16 -3.86
C ILE A 76 -15.12 5.98 -3.23
N ARG A 77 -16.18 6.50 -3.87
CA ARG A 77 -17.53 6.49 -3.28
C ARG A 77 -18.07 5.06 -3.02
N PRO A 78 -17.96 4.10 -3.95
CA PRO A 78 -18.38 2.72 -3.70
C PRO A 78 -17.60 2.09 -2.54
N LEU A 79 -16.27 2.29 -2.51
CA LEU A 79 -15.41 1.79 -1.45
C LEU A 79 -15.78 2.39 -0.09
N ALA A 80 -16.01 3.70 -0.05
CA ALA A 80 -16.44 4.44 1.14
C ALA A 80 -17.71 3.86 1.77
N MET A 81 -18.71 3.56 0.93
CA MET A 81 -19.98 3.02 1.39
C MET A 81 -19.84 1.63 2.00
N GLN A 82 -18.95 0.81 1.44
CA GLN A 82 -18.70 -0.56 1.91
C GLN A 82 -17.78 -0.59 3.14
N LEU A 83 -16.85 0.37 3.24
CA LEU A 83 -15.92 0.51 4.36
C LEU A 83 -16.46 1.39 5.51
N LYS A 84 -17.74 1.81 5.46
CA LYS A 84 -18.39 2.69 6.46
C LYS A 84 -18.29 2.21 7.92
N GLN A 85 -17.97 0.93 8.15
CA GLN A 85 -17.85 0.33 9.48
C GLN A 85 -16.39 0.13 9.94
N SER A 86 -15.42 0.53 9.13
CA SER A 86 -14.00 0.36 9.45
C SER A 86 -13.43 1.62 10.11
N ASN A 87 -12.66 1.46 11.19
CA ASN A 87 -11.92 2.54 11.87
C ASN A 87 -10.69 3.00 11.05
N LEU A 88 -10.85 3.12 9.73
CA LEU A 88 -9.81 3.43 8.77
C LEU A 88 -9.97 4.87 8.28
N ASN A 89 -8.86 5.60 8.29
CA ASN A 89 -8.76 6.93 7.72
C ASN A 89 -8.14 6.81 6.33
N PHE A 90 -8.84 7.31 5.31
CA PHE A 90 -8.37 7.24 3.93
C PHE A 90 -7.78 8.57 3.50
N TYR A 91 -6.65 8.50 2.79
CA TYR A 91 -5.89 9.64 2.32
C TYR A 91 -5.55 9.49 0.84
N PHE A 92 -5.31 10.60 0.15
CA PHE A 92 -4.80 10.59 -1.23
C PHE A 92 -3.78 11.70 -1.43
N VAL A 93 -2.93 11.54 -2.45
CA VAL A 93 -1.94 12.55 -2.85
C VAL A 93 -2.52 13.41 -3.97
N THR A 94 -2.51 14.73 -3.77
CA THR A 94 -2.94 15.69 -4.79
C THR A 94 -1.89 15.86 -5.89
N ARG A 95 -2.25 16.56 -6.98
CA ARG A 95 -1.29 16.93 -8.04
C ARG A 95 -0.15 17.84 -7.55
N HIS A 96 -0.33 18.50 -6.41
CA HIS A 96 0.69 19.34 -5.77
C HIS A 96 1.49 18.58 -4.69
N HIS A 97 1.42 17.24 -4.69
CA HIS A 97 2.09 16.37 -3.70
C HIS A 97 1.64 16.57 -2.24
N GLU A 98 0.43 17.11 -2.03
CA GLU A 98 -0.17 17.23 -0.69
C GLU A 98 -0.94 15.97 -0.32
N ILE A 99 -0.91 15.55 0.94
CA ILE A 99 -1.80 14.50 1.46
C ILE A 99 -3.08 15.13 1.97
N LYS A 100 -4.23 14.65 1.49
CA LYS A 100 -5.55 15.06 1.99
C LYS A 100 -6.35 13.85 2.46
N GLN A 101 -7.02 14.03 3.59
CA GLN A 101 -7.94 13.03 4.13
C GLN A 101 -9.26 13.08 3.35
N ILE A 102 -9.83 11.90 3.10
CA ILE A 102 -11.17 11.75 2.57
C ILE A 102 -12.12 11.67 3.74
N GLN A 103 -13.09 12.58 3.78
CA GLN A 103 -14.17 12.57 4.76
C GLN A 103 -15.42 11.99 4.11
N PHE A 104 -15.89 10.87 4.65
CA PHE A 104 -17.15 10.25 4.25
C PHE A 104 -18.27 10.84 5.11
N TYR A 105 -19.18 11.56 4.48
CA TYR A 105 -20.40 12.10 5.08
C TYR A 105 -21.60 11.20 4.75
#